data_AF-A0A960RAP1-F1
#
_entry.id   AF-A0A960RAP1-F1
#
_cell.length_a   1.000
_cell.length_b   1.000
_cell.length_c   1.000
_cell.angle_alpha   90.00
_cell.angle_beta   90.00
_cell.angle_gamma   90.00
#
_symmetry.space_group_name_H-M   'P 1'
#
loop_
_entity.id
_entity.type
_entity.pdbx_description
1 polymer ?
#
loop_
_entity_poly.entity_id
_entity_poly.type
_entity_poly.pdbx_seq_one_letter_code
_entity_poly.pdbx_strand_id
1 'polypeptide(L)'
;HIHDNTFSECAGTLTLRHGNGSRVEKNLFSGKRKEGTGGVRVYGVGHSVTGNAFIGLTGRGGAALSLMAGEKSPKLSGFQPVENVRIEGNLFAANVGPAIRLDEQYGDGRAVLPKSVAVRANVLSGSDLQGLVAGGDRPGVAMIWEQNQIFSGNQIPASVTSAISPPLTADDVGAPWFRDRVR
;
A
#
# COMPACT_ATOMS: atom_id res chain seq x y z
N HIS A 1 -13.35 -5.38 -11.32
CA HIS A 1 -11.98 -5.91 -11.44
C HIS A 1 -11.16 -4.86 -12.19
N ILE A 2 -9.97 -4.50 -11.70
CA ILE A 2 -9.11 -3.46 -12.27
C ILE A 2 -7.71 -4.06 -12.46
N HIS A 3 -7.28 -4.27 -13.69
CA HIS A 3 -5.99 -4.90 -13.97
C HIS A 3 -5.27 -4.35 -15.20
N ASP A 4 -3.94 -4.47 -15.22
CA ASP A 4 -3.05 -4.12 -16.33
C ASP A 4 -3.17 -2.65 -16.80
N ASN A 5 -3.48 -1.72 -15.88
CA ASN A 5 -3.56 -0.29 -16.17
C ASN A 5 -2.26 0.43 -15.80
N THR A 6 -1.98 1.56 -16.46
CA THR A 6 -0.93 2.50 -16.05
C THR A 6 -1.53 3.84 -15.63
N PHE A 7 -1.21 4.27 -14.41
CA PHE A 7 -1.53 5.57 -13.85
C PHE A 7 -0.24 6.40 -13.79
N SER A 8 -0.02 7.27 -14.79
CA SER A 8 1.19 8.09 -14.87
C SER A 8 0.91 9.51 -14.38
N GLU A 9 1.60 9.93 -13.32
CA GLU A 9 1.59 11.30 -12.80
C GLU A 9 0.16 11.83 -12.49
N CYS A 10 -0.73 10.92 -12.12
CA CYS A 10 -2.11 11.21 -11.76
C CYS A 10 -2.19 11.80 -10.35
N ALA A 11 -2.66 13.04 -10.23
CA ALA A 11 -2.91 13.68 -8.93
C ALA A 11 -4.23 13.17 -8.32
N GLY A 12 -4.20 11.96 -7.74
CA GLY A 12 -5.38 11.28 -7.20
C GLY A 12 -5.08 9.86 -6.73
N THR A 13 -6.13 9.08 -6.47
CA THR A 13 -6.04 7.67 -6.04
C THR A 13 -7.09 6.81 -6.74
N LEU A 14 -6.71 5.58 -7.10
CA LEU A 14 -7.67 4.52 -7.39
C LEU A 14 -8.38 4.15 -6.08
N THR A 15 -9.64 4.52 -5.95
CA THR A 15 -10.38 4.40 -4.68
C THR A 15 -11.45 3.33 -4.77
N LEU A 16 -11.31 2.27 -4.00
CA LEU A 16 -12.35 1.28 -3.74
C LEU A 16 -13.31 1.87 -2.70
N ARG A 17 -14.15 2.82 -3.13
CA ARG A 17 -14.93 3.66 -2.22
C ARG A 17 -16.14 2.94 -1.61
N HIS A 18 -16.77 2.08 -2.40
CA HIS A 18 -17.92 1.24 -2.06
C HIS A 18 -17.83 -0.08 -2.83
N GLY A 19 -18.64 -1.06 -2.43
CA GLY A 19 -18.58 -2.42 -2.95
C GLY A 19 -17.52 -3.26 -2.25
N ASN A 20 -17.61 -4.58 -2.40
CA ASN A 20 -16.77 -5.57 -1.74
C ASN A 20 -16.15 -6.50 -2.79
N GLY A 21 -15.06 -7.20 -2.45
CA GLY A 21 -14.50 -8.25 -3.32
C GLY A 21 -13.76 -7.75 -4.56
N SER A 22 -13.55 -6.44 -4.70
CA SER A 22 -12.77 -5.87 -5.81
C SER A 22 -11.33 -6.40 -5.82
N ARG A 23 -10.84 -6.64 -7.04
CA ARG A 23 -9.47 -7.07 -7.33
C ARG A 23 -8.75 -5.97 -8.09
N VAL A 24 -7.58 -5.56 -7.59
CA VAL A 24 -6.68 -4.58 -8.19
C VAL A 24 -5.37 -5.29 -8.46
N GLU A 25 -5.10 -5.64 -9.71
CA GLU A 25 -4.07 -6.60 -10.06
C GLU A 25 -3.13 -6.07 -11.15
N LYS A 26 -1.81 -6.22 -11.00
CA LYS A 26 -0.83 -5.93 -12.07
C LYS A 26 -0.89 -4.52 -12.67
N ASN A 27 -1.33 -3.53 -11.90
CA ASN A 27 -1.34 -2.14 -12.34
C ASN A 27 -0.01 -1.45 -12.02
N LEU A 28 0.36 -0.47 -12.84
CA LEU A 28 1.50 0.42 -12.62
C LEU A 28 1.02 1.81 -12.18
N PHE A 29 1.43 2.25 -10.99
CA PHE A 29 1.24 3.59 -10.48
C PHE A 29 2.58 4.32 -10.47
N SER A 30 2.82 5.16 -11.48
CA SER A 30 4.08 5.89 -11.69
C SER A 30 3.90 7.38 -11.36
N GLY A 31 4.29 7.79 -10.16
CA GLY A 31 4.13 9.17 -9.69
C GLY A 31 5.21 10.16 -10.14
N LYS A 32 6.43 9.69 -10.44
CA LYS A 32 7.62 10.53 -10.72
C LYS A 32 7.82 11.69 -9.73
N ARG A 33 7.42 11.49 -8.48
CA ARG A 33 7.44 12.49 -7.39
C ARG A 33 6.58 13.73 -7.65
N LYS A 34 5.66 13.70 -8.63
CA LYS A 34 4.71 14.78 -8.83
C LYS A 34 3.79 14.89 -7.63
N GLU A 35 3.60 16.11 -7.14
CA GLU A 35 2.75 16.41 -5.99
C GLU A 35 1.32 15.91 -6.20
N GLY A 36 0.72 15.39 -5.13
CA GLY A 36 -0.65 14.91 -5.13
C GLY A 36 -0.84 13.54 -5.79
N THR A 37 0.24 12.87 -6.19
CA THR A 37 0.17 11.48 -6.67
C THR A 37 -0.07 10.50 -5.53
N GLY A 38 -0.97 9.54 -5.77
CA GLY A 38 -1.33 8.47 -4.86
C GLY A 38 -1.58 7.18 -5.62
N GLY A 39 -1.74 6.08 -4.88
CA GLY A 39 -2.01 4.77 -5.46
C GLY A 39 -3.43 4.34 -5.15
N VAL A 40 -3.57 3.34 -4.28
CA VAL A 40 -4.85 2.69 -3.98
C VAL A 40 -5.37 3.10 -2.61
N ARG A 41 -6.68 3.36 -2.51
CA ARG A 41 -7.40 3.54 -1.24
C ARG A 41 -8.48 2.49 -1.10
N VAL A 42 -8.56 1.85 0.06
CA VAL A 42 -9.46 0.72 0.30
C VAL A 42 -10.43 1.05 1.42
N TYR A 43 -11.72 0.92 1.11
CA TYR A 43 -12.82 0.77 2.06
C TYR A 43 -13.47 -0.60 1.83
N GLY A 44 -14.30 -1.08 2.76
CA GLY A 44 -15.07 -2.31 2.55
C GLY A 44 -14.25 -3.58 2.65
N VAL A 45 -14.87 -4.71 2.26
CA VAL A 45 -14.38 -6.03 2.65
C VAL A 45 -13.98 -6.93 1.48
N GLY A 46 -13.08 -7.88 1.74
CA GLY A 46 -12.75 -8.97 0.81
C GLY A 46 -11.91 -8.55 -0.39
N HIS A 47 -11.27 -7.39 -0.35
CA HIS A 47 -10.49 -6.87 -1.46
C HIS A 47 -9.13 -7.57 -1.62
N SER A 48 -8.61 -7.53 -2.84
CA SER A 48 -7.23 -7.95 -3.11
C SER A 48 -6.50 -6.91 -3.95
N VAL A 49 -5.30 -6.57 -3.50
CA VAL A 49 -4.37 -5.67 -4.18
C VAL A 49 -3.10 -6.48 -4.40
N THR A 50 -2.91 -7.01 -5.61
CA THR A 50 -1.86 -8.01 -5.86
C THR A 50 -1.03 -7.77 -7.11
N GLY A 51 0.28 -7.93 -7.02
CA GLY A 51 1.18 -7.80 -8.16
C GLY A 51 1.27 -6.40 -8.78
N ASN A 52 0.84 -5.35 -8.07
CA ASN A 52 0.90 -3.98 -8.57
C ASN A 52 2.27 -3.35 -8.28
N ALA A 53 2.67 -2.36 -9.07
CA ALA A 53 3.86 -1.56 -8.85
C ALA A 53 3.49 -0.11 -8.49
N PHE A 54 4.00 0.39 -7.37
CA PHE A 54 3.78 1.73 -6.84
C PHE A 54 5.12 2.46 -6.73
N ILE A 55 5.34 3.42 -7.62
CA ILE A 55 6.67 4.01 -7.82
C ILE A 55 6.61 5.53 -7.77
N GLY A 56 7.44 6.14 -6.92
CA GLY A 56 7.62 7.59 -6.90
C GLY A 56 6.35 8.36 -6.53
N LEU A 57 5.42 7.77 -5.78
CA LEU A 57 4.19 8.39 -5.34
C LEU A 57 4.42 9.29 -4.12
N THR A 58 3.71 10.41 -4.05
CA THR A 58 3.82 11.36 -2.93
C THR A 58 2.92 11.04 -1.75
N GLY A 59 2.10 9.99 -1.84
CA GLY A 59 1.26 9.52 -0.74
C GLY A 59 -0.08 10.24 -0.62
N ARG A 60 -0.66 10.75 -1.73
CA ARG A 60 -2.03 11.28 -1.72
C ARG A 60 -2.98 10.22 -1.18
N GLY A 61 -3.79 10.60 -0.19
CA GLY A 61 -4.68 9.67 0.50
C GLY A 61 -4.01 8.86 1.62
N GLY A 62 -2.82 9.26 2.07
CA GLY A 62 -2.15 8.75 3.27
C GLY A 62 -0.91 7.88 2.99
N ALA A 63 -0.87 7.20 1.84
CA ALA A 63 0.19 6.30 1.39
C ALA A 63 0.05 5.97 -0.10
N ALA A 64 0.98 5.18 -0.64
CA ALA A 64 0.81 4.51 -1.93
C ALA A 64 -0.34 3.49 -1.88
N LEU A 65 -0.53 2.79 -0.76
CA LEU A 65 -1.69 1.97 -0.47
C LEU A 65 -2.25 2.26 0.92
N SER A 66 -3.46 2.80 0.99
CA SER A 66 -4.12 3.13 2.27
C SER A 66 -5.32 2.24 2.54
N LEU A 67 -5.34 1.60 3.70
CA LEU A 67 -6.53 1.01 4.30
C LEU A 67 -7.17 2.02 5.24
N MET A 68 -8.45 2.27 4.99
CA MET A 68 -9.20 3.32 5.66
C MET A 68 -9.85 2.80 6.93
N ALA A 69 -9.87 3.62 7.99
CA ALA A 69 -10.74 3.37 9.13
C ALA A 69 -12.22 3.55 8.75
N GLY A 70 -13.09 2.77 9.39
CA GLY A 70 -14.54 2.80 9.19
C GLY A 70 -15.32 3.33 10.39
N GLU A 71 -16.60 3.63 10.16
CA GLU A 71 -17.56 3.96 11.21
C GLU A 71 -17.99 2.69 11.97
N LYS A 72 -18.49 2.84 13.21
CA LYS A 72 -19.01 1.70 14.00
C LYS A 72 -20.28 1.08 13.41
N SER A 73 -21.16 1.92 12.87
CA SER A 73 -22.45 1.53 12.29
C SER A 73 -22.70 2.31 11.00
N PRO A 74 -21.92 2.04 9.93
CA PRO A 74 -21.98 2.83 8.71
C PRO A 74 -23.28 2.61 7.97
N LYS A 75 -23.86 3.70 7.45
CA LYS A 75 -24.88 3.61 6.39
C LYS A 75 -24.23 3.08 5.10
N LEU A 76 -25.02 2.67 4.11
CA LEU A 76 -24.50 2.20 2.82
C LEU A 76 -23.57 3.23 2.12
N SER A 77 -23.87 4.52 2.25
CA SER A 77 -23.04 5.63 1.75
C SER A 77 -21.89 6.03 2.68
N GLY A 78 -21.85 5.45 3.89
CA GLY A 78 -20.85 5.75 4.91
C GLY A 78 -19.47 5.15 4.62
N PHE A 79 -18.61 5.23 5.63
CA PHE A 79 -17.27 4.65 5.59
C PHE A 79 -17.30 3.23 6.14
N GLN A 80 -17.39 2.27 5.22
CA GLN A 80 -17.38 0.85 5.55
C GLN A 80 -16.01 0.43 6.10
N PRO A 81 -15.95 -0.28 7.23
CA PRO A 81 -14.69 -0.76 7.79
C PRO A 81 -14.00 -1.72 6.82
N VAL A 82 -12.66 -1.71 6.86
CA VAL A 82 -11.85 -2.62 6.07
C VAL A 82 -11.71 -3.95 6.79
N GLU A 83 -12.03 -5.04 6.08
CA GLU A 83 -11.87 -6.39 6.62
C GLU A 83 -11.50 -7.39 5.52
N ASN A 84 -10.68 -8.38 5.87
CA ASN A 84 -10.34 -9.50 4.98
C ASN A 84 -9.72 -9.02 3.66
N VAL A 85 -8.67 -8.20 3.75
CA VAL A 85 -7.96 -7.66 2.59
C VAL A 85 -6.63 -8.35 2.41
N ARG A 86 -6.30 -8.70 1.15
CA ARG A 86 -5.01 -9.27 0.76
C ARG A 86 -4.17 -8.26 0.01
N ILE A 87 -2.96 -8.03 0.48
CA ILE A 87 -1.94 -7.16 -0.12
C ILE A 87 -0.74 -8.06 -0.41
N GLU A 88 -0.65 -8.58 -1.63
CA GLU A 88 0.27 -9.69 -1.92
C GLU A 88 1.11 -9.46 -3.19
N GLY A 89 2.42 -9.68 -3.12
CA GLY A 89 3.29 -9.63 -4.29
C GLY A 89 3.46 -8.24 -4.93
N ASN A 90 3.13 -7.16 -4.23
CA ASN A 90 3.26 -5.80 -4.78
C ASN A 90 4.69 -5.26 -4.60
N LEU A 91 5.04 -4.30 -5.45
CA LEU A 91 6.30 -3.57 -5.40
C LEU A 91 6.04 -2.11 -5.03
N PHE A 92 6.66 -1.63 -3.95
CA PHE A 92 6.67 -0.24 -3.53
C PHE A 92 8.10 0.28 -3.60
N ALA A 93 8.38 1.24 -4.47
CA ALA A 93 9.75 1.70 -4.68
C ALA A 93 9.82 3.23 -4.82
N ALA A 94 10.82 3.83 -4.16
CA ALA A 94 11.14 5.26 -4.28
C ALA A 94 9.94 6.20 -4.02
N ASN A 95 8.94 5.75 -3.27
CA ASN A 95 7.81 6.58 -2.85
C ASN A 95 8.29 7.60 -1.82
N VAL A 96 7.72 8.81 -1.87
CA VAL A 96 8.03 9.88 -0.92
C VAL A 96 7.18 9.71 0.35
N GLY A 97 5.90 9.41 0.17
CA GLY A 97 4.99 9.06 1.26
C GLY A 97 5.03 7.57 1.59
N PRO A 98 4.27 7.12 2.60
CA PRO A 98 4.33 5.73 3.02
C PRO A 98 3.97 4.72 1.95
N ALA A 99 4.57 3.53 2.00
CA ALA A 99 4.20 2.45 1.08
C ALA A 99 2.80 1.93 1.44
N ILE A 100 2.59 1.57 2.70
CA ILE A 100 1.32 1.07 3.20
C ILE A 100 0.90 1.88 4.43
N ARG A 101 -0.37 2.27 4.51
CA ARG A 101 -0.99 2.83 5.71
C ARG A 101 -2.22 2.03 6.12
N LEU A 102 -2.37 1.81 7.42
CA LEU A 102 -3.30 0.81 7.99
C LEU A 102 -4.33 1.38 8.95
N ASP A 103 -4.36 2.70 9.08
CA ASP A 103 -5.18 3.43 10.04
C ASP A 103 -5.68 4.74 9.43
N GLU A 104 -5.73 4.84 8.10
CA GLU A 104 -5.96 6.12 7.45
C GLU A 104 -7.33 6.70 7.84
N GLN A 105 -7.31 7.95 8.32
CA GLN A 105 -8.47 8.65 8.86
C GLN A 105 -9.11 7.97 10.07
N TYR A 106 -8.34 7.20 10.84
CA TYR A 106 -8.74 6.81 12.19
C TYR A 106 -8.84 8.05 13.09
N GLY A 107 -9.97 8.22 13.74
CA GLY A 107 -10.40 9.51 14.29
C GLY A 107 -11.62 10.05 13.53
N ASP A 108 -12.15 11.21 13.91
CA ASP A 108 -13.22 11.90 13.17
C ASP A 108 -14.49 11.07 12.90
N GLY A 109 -14.96 10.33 13.90
CA GLY A 109 -16.15 9.46 13.78
C GLY A 109 -15.88 8.09 13.16
N ARG A 110 -14.64 7.80 12.76
CA ARG A 110 -14.20 6.50 12.25
C ARG A 110 -13.34 5.79 13.28
N ALA A 111 -13.99 4.88 14.01
CA ALA A 111 -13.43 4.20 15.17
C ALA A 111 -13.17 2.71 14.95
N VAL A 112 -13.40 2.19 13.73
CA VAL A 112 -13.15 0.78 13.39
C VAL A 112 -11.91 0.70 12.52
N LEU A 113 -10.82 0.19 13.09
CA LEU A 113 -9.57 -0.05 12.37
C LEU A 113 -9.69 -1.26 11.43
N PRO A 114 -8.88 -1.33 10.37
CA PRO A 114 -8.78 -2.51 9.50
C PRO A 114 -8.49 -3.80 10.27
N LYS A 115 -9.15 -4.89 9.86
CA LYS A 115 -8.99 -6.23 10.48
C LYS A 115 -8.73 -7.31 9.44
N SER A 116 -8.10 -8.41 9.88
CA SER A 116 -7.84 -9.59 9.04
C SER A 116 -7.13 -9.23 7.74
N VAL A 117 -6.08 -8.41 7.84
CA VAL A 117 -5.31 -7.96 6.68
C VAL A 117 -4.10 -8.88 6.50
N ALA A 118 -3.97 -9.48 5.32
CA ALA A 118 -2.78 -10.23 4.95
C ALA A 118 -1.86 -9.36 4.10
N VAL A 119 -0.62 -9.20 4.54
CA VAL A 119 0.45 -8.53 3.79
C VAL A 119 1.55 -9.56 3.54
N ARG A 120 1.65 -10.03 2.29
CA ARG A 120 2.57 -11.13 1.95
C ARG A 120 3.42 -10.87 0.73
N ALA A 121 4.66 -11.34 0.76
CA ALA A 121 5.53 -11.38 -0.41
C ALA A 121 5.68 -10.03 -1.15
N ASN A 122 5.46 -8.90 -0.47
CA ASN A 122 5.64 -7.58 -1.05
C ASN A 122 7.11 -7.15 -0.94
N VAL A 123 7.54 -6.30 -1.85
CA VAL A 123 8.84 -5.64 -1.81
C VAL A 123 8.61 -4.16 -1.49
N LEU A 124 9.17 -3.69 -0.38
CA LEU A 124 9.05 -2.31 0.07
C LEU A 124 10.44 -1.68 0.13
N SER A 125 10.68 -0.66 -0.69
CA SER A 125 11.92 0.10 -0.69
C SER A 125 11.68 1.58 -0.42
N GLY A 126 12.41 2.15 0.54
CA GLY A 126 12.30 3.55 0.92
C GLY A 126 13.49 4.05 1.74
N SER A 127 13.55 5.36 1.97
CA SER A 127 14.65 5.98 2.72
C SER A 127 14.55 5.78 4.24
N ASP A 128 13.36 5.48 4.78
CA ASP A 128 13.14 5.26 6.21
C ASP A 128 12.07 4.19 6.48
N LEU A 129 12.28 3.37 7.52
CA LEU A 129 11.40 2.27 7.93
C LEU A 129 10.08 2.76 8.54
N GLN A 130 10.12 3.81 9.37
CA GLN A 130 8.88 4.41 9.91
C GLN A 130 8.05 5.03 8.79
N GLY A 131 8.71 5.39 7.69
CA GLY A 131 8.06 5.83 6.45
C GLY A 131 7.42 4.70 5.66
N LEU A 132 7.81 3.42 5.78
CA LEU A 132 7.30 2.39 4.87
C LEU A 132 5.91 1.85 5.24
N VAL A 133 5.67 1.60 6.52
CA VAL A 133 4.37 1.12 7.01
C VAL A 133 3.89 2.03 8.14
N ALA A 134 2.76 2.70 7.93
CA ALA A 134 2.16 3.60 8.91
C ALA A 134 0.94 2.94 9.59
N GLY A 135 0.82 3.13 10.91
CA GLY A 135 -0.34 2.74 11.70
C GLY A 135 -0.46 1.25 12.02
N GLY A 136 0.54 0.43 11.66
CA GLY A 136 0.54 -1.02 11.92
C GLY A 136 0.77 -1.40 13.39
N ASP A 137 1.25 -0.47 14.21
CA ASP A 137 1.48 -0.62 15.65
C ASP A 137 0.26 -0.28 16.50
N ARG A 138 -0.83 0.21 15.90
CA ARG A 138 -2.04 0.56 16.65
C ARG A 138 -2.71 -0.67 17.25
N PRO A 139 -3.05 -0.63 18.56
CA PRO A 139 -3.85 -1.68 19.17
C PRO A 139 -5.17 -1.91 18.41
N GLY A 140 -5.42 -3.15 18.00
CA GLY A 140 -6.63 -3.54 17.26
C GLY A 140 -6.46 -3.67 15.74
N VAL A 141 -5.31 -3.29 15.18
CA VAL A 141 -4.92 -3.67 13.82
C VAL A 141 -4.41 -5.11 13.85
N ALA A 142 -5.17 -6.04 13.26
CA ALA A 142 -4.80 -7.47 13.21
C ALA A 142 -4.30 -7.84 11.81
N MET A 143 -3.02 -8.22 11.72
CA MET A 143 -2.38 -8.49 10.44
C MET A 143 -1.55 -9.76 10.44
N ILE A 144 -1.55 -10.40 9.29
CA ILE A 144 -0.57 -11.43 8.95
C ILE A 144 0.49 -10.77 8.09
N TRP A 145 1.74 -10.77 8.55
CA TRP A 145 2.89 -10.20 7.85
C TRP A 145 3.91 -11.29 7.57
N GLU A 146 4.00 -11.74 6.32
CA GLU A 146 4.81 -12.92 5.95
C GLU A 146 5.59 -12.67 4.66
N GLN A 147 6.85 -13.10 4.63
CA GLN A 147 7.67 -13.11 3.40
C GLN A 147 7.85 -11.76 2.69
N ASN A 148 7.54 -10.63 3.35
CA ASN A 148 7.80 -9.31 2.78
C ASN A 148 9.29 -8.98 2.87
N GLN A 149 9.81 -8.36 1.81
CA GLN A 149 11.18 -7.88 1.74
C GLN A 149 11.18 -6.36 1.93
N ILE A 150 11.98 -5.87 2.88
CA ILE A 150 12.06 -4.45 3.19
C ILE A 150 13.49 -3.99 2.95
N PHE A 151 13.66 -2.97 2.12
CA PHE A 151 14.91 -2.31 1.84
C PHE A 151 14.83 -0.87 2.33
N SER A 152 15.59 -0.56 3.37
CA SER A 152 15.59 0.76 4.02
C SER A 152 17.01 1.26 4.26
N GLY A 153 17.19 2.58 4.27
CA GLY A 153 18.45 3.20 4.68
C GLY A 153 18.82 2.97 6.15
N ASN A 154 17.87 2.49 6.97
CA ASN A 154 18.03 2.18 8.40
C ASN A 154 18.02 0.66 8.68
N GLN A 155 18.54 0.26 9.85
CA GLN A 155 18.60 -1.13 10.34
C GLN A 155 17.23 -1.82 10.27
N ILE A 156 17.18 -2.96 9.60
CA ILE A 156 15.97 -3.72 9.30
C ILE A 156 15.56 -4.54 10.55
N PRO A 157 14.25 -4.68 10.88
CA PRO A 157 13.81 -5.57 11.95
C PRO A 157 14.26 -7.01 11.69
N ALA A 158 14.76 -7.70 12.72
CA ALA A 158 15.29 -9.07 12.63
C ALA A 158 14.29 -10.13 12.10
N SER A 159 13.00 -9.79 12.03
CA SER A 159 11.94 -10.62 11.44
C SER A 159 11.89 -10.59 9.91
N VAL A 160 12.75 -9.82 9.23
CA VAL A 160 12.83 -9.73 7.77
C VAL A 160 13.92 -10.68 7.25
N THR A 161 13.52 -11.72 6.50
CA THR A 161 14.39 -12.84 6.09
C THR A 161 15.28 -12.56 4.87
N SER A 162 15.22 -11.38 4.25
CA SER A 162 16.15 -11.02 3.17
C SER A 162 16.19 -9.51 2.94
N ALA A 163 17.38 -8.93 3.09
CA ALA A 163 17.69 -7.54 2.77
C ALA A 163 18.63 -7.48 1.56
N ILE A 164 18.33 -6.59 0.61
CA ILE A 164 19.25 -6.10 -0.41
C ILE A 164 19.60 -4.70 0.07
N SER A 165 20.86 -4.51 0.42
CA SER A 165 21.46 -3.21 0.67
C SER A 165 22.39 -2.93 -0.52
N PRO A 166 22.31 -1.75 -1.16
CA PRO A 166 21.54 -0.56 -0.78
C PRO A 166 20.04 -0.59 -1.17
N PRO A 167 19.20 0.35 -0.67
CA PRO A 167 17.79 0.49 -1.06
C PRO A 167 17.61 0.75 -2.55
N LEU A 168 16.51 0.28 -3.12
CA LEU A 168 16.14 0.52 -4.51
C LEU A 168 15.90 2.01 -4.75
N THR A 169 16.70 2.59 -5.63
CA THR A 169 16.66 3.97 -6.10
C THR A 169 15.75 4.13 -7.32
N ALA A 170 15.54 5.36 -7.77
CA ALA A 170 14.83 5.62 -9.03
C ALA A 170 15.59 5.09 -10.26
N ASP A 171 16.90 4.83 -10.15
CA ASP A 171 17.71 4.25 -11.22
C ASP A 171 17.55 2.72 -11.28
N ASP A 172 17.30 2.09 -10.12
CA ASP A 172 17.00 0.66 -10.02
C ASP A 172 15.65 0.29 -10.65
N VAL A 173 14.73 1.27 -10.74
CA VAL A 173 13.44 1.17 -11.46
C VAL A 173 13.66 0.98 -12.98
N GLY A 174 14.83 1.32 -13.50
CA GLY A 174 15.22 1.07 -14.89
C GLY A 174 15.92 -0.28 -15.13
N ALA A 175 16.28 -1.00 -14.06
CA ALA A 175 17.10 -2.20 -14.15
C ALA A 175 16.34 -3.40 -14.76
N PRO A 176 17.02 -4.34 -15.44
CA PRO A 176 16.37 -5.50 -16.07
C PRO A 176 15.53 -6.32 -15.09
N TRP A 177 16.02 -6.58 -13.88
CA TRP A 177 15.31 -7.33 -12.85
C TRP A 177 14.04 -6.60 -12.34
N PHE A 178 13.98 -5.28 -12.46
CA PHE A 178 12.80 -4.48 -12.17
C PHE A 178 11.79 -4.55 -13.32
N ARG A 179 12.28 -4.46 -14.57
CA ARG A 179 11.45 -4.57 -15.78
C ARG A 179 10.75 -5.92 -15.90
N ASP A 180 11.39 -7.00 -15.48
CA ASP A 180 10.81 -8.34 -15.51
C ASP A 180 9.71 -8.56 -14.46
N ARG A 181 9.61 -7.68 -13.44
CA ARG A 181 8.58 -7.73 -12.39
C ARG A 181 7.38 -6.81 -12.65
N VAL A 182 7.47 -5.90 -13.62
CA VAL A 182 6.43 -4.93 -13.99
C VAL A 182 5.72 -5.31 -15.30
N ARG A 183 6.13 -6.42 -15.93
CA ARG A 183 5.49 -7.00 -17.13
C ARG A 183 4.48 -8.08 -16.78
#